data_AF-W2PLS7-F1
#
_entry.id   AF-W2PLS7-F1
#
_cell.length_a   1.000
_cell.length_b   1.000
_cell.length_c   1.000
_cell.angle_alpha   90.00
_cell.angle_beta   90.00
_cell.angle_gamma   90.00
#
_symmetry.space_group_name_H-M   'P 1'
#
loop_
_entity.id
_entity.type
_entity.pdbx_description
1 polymer ?
#
loop_
_entity_poly.entity_id
_entity_poly.type
_entity_poly.pdbx_seq_one_letter_code
_entity_poly.pdbx_strand_id
1 'polypeptide(L)'
;MESPSVSRLETGPRDSIIASTRVEVTITANAIRLAFPHLIHNKKRSRFASMLQGQQLVTQGVVHFEWDSDSSRVTLLQSKADLLTPMLKILGDLETVASVFQEALITPECTLSSKD
;
A
#
# COMPACT_ATOMS: atom_id res chain seq x y z
N MET A 1 -12.19 -0.91 12.81
CA MET A 1 -11.51 -0.66 11.53
C MET A 1 -12.15 0.59 10.98
N GLU A 2 -11.46 1.73 11.06
CA GLU A 2 -11.91 2.96 10.44
C GLU A 2 -11.89 2.76 8.91
N SER A 3 -12.93 3.21 8.22
CA SER A 3 -12.96 3.20 6.76
C SER A 3 -11.88 4.17 6.24
N PRO A 4 -11.26 3.89 5.07
CA PRO A 4 -10.40 4.89 4.41
C PRO A 4 -11.14 6.22 4.30
N SER A 5 -10.48 7.30 4.72
CA SER A 5 -11.04 8.64 4.71
C SER A 5 -10.43 9.47 3.58
N VAL A 6 -11.27 10.22 2.86
CA VAL A 6 -10.81 11.19 1.87
C VAL A 6 -10.52 12.49 2.61
N SER A 7 -9.27 12.94 2.57
CA SER A 7 -8.83 14.17 3.23
C SER A 7 -8.89 15.38 2.32
N ARG A 8 -8.75 15.18 1.00
CA ARG A 8 -8.80 16.25 0.00
C ARG A 8 -9.21 15.72 -1.37
N LEU A 9 -9.99 16.52 -2.09
CA LEU A 9 -10.34 16.31 -3.50
C LEU A 9 -9.88 17.53 -4.30
N GLU A 10 -9.30 17.28 -5.46
CA GLU A 10 -8.89 18.33 -6.38
C GLU A 10 -9.04 17.89 -7.84
N THR A 11 -9.20 18.87 -8.73
CA THR A 11 -9.17 18.66 -10.17
C THR A 11 -7.72 18.54 -10.64
N GLY A 12 -7.41 17.43 -11.31
CA GLY A 12 -6.15 17.21 -12.00
C GLY A 12 -6.23 17.64 -13.48
N PRO A 13 -5.19 17.33 -14.27
CA PRO A 13 -5.20 17.55 -15.72
C PRO A 13 -6.34 16.80 -16.40
N ARG A 14 -6.82 17.31 -17.56
CA ARG A 14 -7.84 16.65 -18.40
C ARG A 14 -9.10 16.26 -17.62
N ASP A 15 -9.58 17.17 -16.76
CA ASP A 15 -10.78 17.00 -15.94
C ASP A 15 -10.77 15.74 -15.04
N SER A 16 -9.57 15.24 -14.73
CA SER A 16 -9.41 14.14 -13.77
C SER A 16 -9.65 14.60 -12.34
N ILE A 17 -9.94 13.65 -11.45
CA ILE A 17 -10.06 13.91 -10.01
C ILE A 17 -8.95 13.19 -9.28
N ILE A 18 -8.28 13.93 -8.40
CA ILE A 18 -7.26 13.40 -7.49
C ILE A 18 -7.82 13.46 -6.07
N ALA A 19 -7.90 12.31 -5.42
CA ALA A 19 -8.33 12.17 -4.05
C ALA A 19 -7.12 11.82 -3.17
N SER A 20 -6.77 12.70 -2.23
CA SER A 20 -5.84 12.36 -1.16
C SER A 20 -6.60 11.58 -0.08
N THR A 21 -6.02 10.48 0.39
CA THR A 21 -6.65 9.59 1.36
C THR A 21 -5.75 9.34 2.55
N ARG A 22 -6.36 9.15 3.71
CA ARG A 22 -5.70 8.60 4.90
C ARG A 22 -6.32 7.25 5.20
N VAL A 23 -5.49 6.22 5.22
CA VAL A 23 -5.93 4.84 5.47
C VAL A 23 -5.27 4.32 6.72
N GLU A 24 -6.06 3.64 7.55
CA GLU A 24 -5.58 2.97 8.74
C GLU A 24 -5.83 1.48 8.60
N VAL A 25 -4.76 0.69 8.56
CA VAL A 25 -4.83 -0.75 8.33
C VAL A 25 -4.04 -1.52 9.37
N THR A 26 -4.57 -2.65 9.82
CA THR A 26 -3.81 -3.58 10.65
C THR A 26 -3.17 -4.65 9.77
N ILE A 27 -1.87 -4.89 9.94
CA ILE A 27 -1.19 -6.03 9.31
C ILE A 27 -1.63 -7.31 10.02
N THR A 28 -2.63 -7.98 9.46
CA THR A 28 -3.08 -9.28 9.98
C THR A 28 -2.15 -10.41 9.52
N ALA A 29 -2.25 -11.58 10.17
CA ALA A 29 -1.57 -12.79 9.70
C ALA A 29 -1.92 -13.11 8.23
N ASN A 30 -3.18 -12.88 7.84
CA ASN A 30 -3.61 -13.08 6.47
C ASN A 30 -2.99 -12.06 5.50
N ALA A 31 -2.84 -10.80 5.93
CA ALA A 31 -2.13 -9.79 5.13
C ALA A 31 -0.68 -10.19 4.87
N ILE A 32 0.04 -10.70 5.88
CA ILE A 32 1.41 -11.21 5.71
C ILE A 32 1.44 -12.39 4.74
N ARG A 33 0.51 -13.34 4.88
CA ARG A 33 0.43 -14.50 3.98
C ARG A 33 0.22 -14.10 2.52
N LEU A 34 -0.56 -13.06 2.25
CA LEU A 34 -0.87 -12.60 0.90
C LEU A 34 0.19 -11.66 0.33
N ALA A 35 0.69 -10.72 1.13
CA ALA A 35 1.61 -9.67 0.68
C ALA A 35 3.09 -10.05 0.82
N PHE A 36 3.45 -10.84 1.83
CA PHE A 36 4.82 -11.21 2.16
C PHE A 36 4.99 -12.72 2.42
N PRO A 37 4.53 -13.60 1.51
CA PRO A 37 4.55 -15.05 1.75
C PRO A 37 5.95 -15.61 2.03
N HIS A 38 7.00 -15.00 1.48
CA HIS A 38 8.38 -15.42 1.68
C HIS A 38 8.87 -15.25 3.13
N LEU A 39 8.28 -14.33 3.91
CA LEU A 39 8.62 -14.15 5.33
C LEU A 39 8.18 -15.33 6.19
N ILE A 40 7.15 -16.07 5.76
CA ILE A 40 6.62 -17.23 6.50
C ILE A 40 7.49 -18.47 6.24
N HIS A 41 7.88 -18.69 4.98
CA HIS A 41 8.58 -19.91 4.58
C HIS A 41 10.08 -19.93 4.95
N ASN A 42 10.68 -18.76 5.19
CA ASN A 42 12.10 -18.65 5.52
C ASN A 42 12.31 -18.37 7.02
N LYS A 43 12.85 -19.36 7.76
CA LYS A 43 13.13 -19.23 9.21
C LYS A 43 14.02 -18.04 9.58
N LYS A 44 14.90 -17.57 8.69
CA LYS A 44 15.73 -16.37 8.96
C LYS A 44 14.93 -15.08 8.88
N ARG A 45 13.84 -15.08 8.10
CA ARG A 45 12.98 -13.91 7.84
C ARG A 45 11.68 -13.92 8.63
N SER A 46 11.33 -15.04 9.29
CA SER A 46 10.11 -15.15 10.12
C SER A 46 10.05 -14.13 11.25
N ARG A 47 11.21 -13.66 11.75
CA ARG A 47 11.26 -12.55 12.72
C ARG A 47 10.55 -11.28 12.21
N PHE A 48 10.65 -10.98 10.92
CA PHE A 48 10.03 -9.81 10.32
C PHE A 48 8.51 -10.00 10.21
N ALA A 49 8.04 -11.20 9.89
CA ALA A 49 6.61 -11.52 9.96
C ALA A 49 6.06 -11.25 11.38
N SER A 50 6.79 -11.68 12.42
CA SER A 50 6.39 -11.43 13.82
C SER A 50 6.43 -9.95 14.20
N MET A 51 7.40 -9.18 13.70
CA MET A 51 7.47 -7.73 13.94
C MET A 51 6.30 -6.97 13.28
N LEU A 52 5.91 -7.40 12.09
CA LEU A 52 4.85 -6.77 11.30
C LEU A 52 3.45 -7.17 11.78
N GLN A 53 3.25 -8.42 12.21
CA GLN A 53 1.93 -8.92 12.57
C GLN A 53 1.33 -8.15 13.75
N GLY A 54 0.09 -7.66 13.56
CA GLY A 54 -0.64 -6.89 14.55
C GLY A 54 -0.31 -5.39 14.53
N GLN A 55 0.68 -4.94 13.76
CA GLN A 55 0.98 -3.51 13.64
C GLN A 55 -0.14 -2.78 12.92
N GLN A 56 -0.48 -1.60 13.44
CA GLN A 56 -1.41 -0.67 12.81
C GLN A 56 -0.62 0.35 12.00
N LEU A 57 -0.84 0.37 10.69
CA LEU A 57 -0.25 1.33 9.78
C LEU A 57 -1.22 2.47 9.55
N VAL A 58 -0.72 3.69 9.65
CA VAL A 58 -1.37 4.89 9.12
C VAL A 58 -0.63 5.26 7.85
N THR A 59 -1.32 5.20 6.72
CA THR A 59 -0.75 5.47 5.39
C THR A 59 -1.46 6.67 4.77
N GLN A 60 -0.70 7.44 3.98
CA GLN A 60 -1.25 8.46 3.10
C GLN A 60 -1.30 7.87 1.69
N GLY A 61 -2.40 8.10 1.00
CA GLY A 61 -2.63 7.61 -0.34
C GLY A 61 -3.15 8.68 -1.27
N VAL A 62 -3.11 8.35 -2.55
CA VAL A 62 -3.69 9.13 -3.63
C VAL A 62 -4.45 8.19 -4.55
N VAL A 63 -5.67 8.56 -4.91
CA VAL A 63 -6.46 7.89 -5.93
C VAL A 63 -6.71 8.87 -7.07
N HIS A 64 -6.35 8.48 -8.28
CA HIS A 64 -6.53 9.25 -9.50
C HIS A 64 -7.64 8.62 -10.33
N PHE A 65 -8.63 9.43 -10.68
CA PHE A 65 -9.77 9.06 -11.50
C PHE A 65 -9.74 9.83 -12.81
N GLU A 66 -9.75 9.12 -13.94
CA GLU A 66 -9.99 9.72 -15.26
C GLU A 66 -11.37 9.31 -15.79
N TRP A 67 -11.93 10.17 -16.63
CA TRP A 67 -13.27 10.01 -17.18
C TRP A 67 -13.23 10.05 -18.70
N ASP A 68 -14.15 9.31 -19.32
CA ASP A 68 -14.51 9.51 -20.71
C ASP A 68 -15.44 10.73 -20.82
N SER A 69 -15.04 11.73 -21.63
CA SER A 69 -15.79 12.98 -21.78
C SER A 69 -17.17 12.77 -22.38
N ASP A 70 -17.32 11.76 -23.23
CA ASP A 70 -18.53 11.56 -24.03
C ASP A 70 -19.60 10.80 -23.23
N SER A 71 -19.21 9.78 -22.47
CA SER A 71 -20.13 8.96 -21.67
C SER A 71 -20.23 9.37 -20.20
N SER A 72 -19.40 10.30 -19.73
CA SER A 72 -19.29 10.67 -18.31
C SER A 72 -19.10 9.45 -17.41
N ARG A 73 -18.21 8.52 -17.80
CA ARG A 73 -17.88 7.32 -17.02
C ARG A 73 -16.40 7.31 -16.65
N VAL A 74 -16.10 6.76 -15.48
CA VAL A 74 -14.70 6.53 -15.06
C VAL A 74 -14.05 5.49 -15.99
N THR A 75 -12.93 5.87 -16.61
CA THR A 75 -12.12 5.00 -17.49
C THR A 75 -10.87 4.50 -16.82
N LEU A 76 -10.36 5.23 -15.82
CA LEU A 76 -9.16 4.86 -15.07
C LEU A 76 -9.36 5.11 -13.58
N LEU A 77 -8.94 4.14 -12.78
CA LEU A 77 -8.79 4.26 -11.33
C LEU A 77 -7.40 3.77 -10.96
N GLN A 78 -6.52 4.69 -10.59
CA GLN A 78 -5.17 4.37 -10.12
C GLN A 78 -5.03 4.79 -8.67
N SER A 79 -4.65 3.84 -7.80
CA SER A 79 -4.45 4.09 -6.38
C SER A 79 -3.02 3.77 -5.99
N LYS A 80 -2.42 4.63 -5.17
CA LYS A 80 -1.13 4.38 -4.51
C LYS A 80 -1.20 4.82 -3.05
N ALA A 81 -0.43 4.18 -2.18
CA ALA A 81 -0.26 4.60 -0.80
C ALA A 81 1.17 4.38 -0.31
N ASP A 82 1.62 5.21 0.62
CA ASP A 82 2.95 5.12 1.21
C ASP A 82 2.99 4.03 2.29
N LEU A 83 3.45 2.82 1.91
CA LEU A 83 3.81 1.78 2.87
C LEU A 83 5.27 1.89 3.32
N LEU A 84 6.11 2.60 2.58
CA LEU A 84 7.53 2.72 2.88
C LEU A 84 7.76 3.39 4.25
N THR A 85 7.11 4.53 4.49
CA THR A 85 7.25 5.28 5.74
C THR A 85 6.88 4.49 6.99
N PRO A 86 5.68 3.86 7.08
CA PRO A 86 5.34 3.08 8.27
C PRO A 86 6.18 1.81 8.40
N MET A 87 6.59 1.17 7.31
CA MET A 87 7.47 -0.01 7.36
C MET A 87 8.87 0.35 7.88
N LEU A 88 9.42 1.50 7.48
CA LEU A 88 10.68 2.01 8.00
C LEU A 88 10.62 2.27 9.50
N LYS A 89 9.51 2.80 10.01
CA LYS A 89 9.30 3.01 11.45
C LYS A 89 9.29 1.70 12.24
N ILE A 90 8.73 0.63 11.67
CA ILE A 90 8.64 -0.68 12.33
C ILE A 90 9.97 -1.44 12.26
N LEU A 91 10.62 -1.41 11.11
CA LEU A 91 11.80 -2.24 10.84
C LEU A 91 13.13 -1.54 11.18
N GLY A 92 13.14 -0.22 11.31
CA GLY A 92 14.25 0.57 11.85
C GLY A 92 15.26 1.08 10.83
N ASP A 93 15.36 0.46 9.65
CA ASP A 93 16.31 0.87 8.62
C ASP A 93 15.84 0.52 7.19
N LEU A 94 16.39 1.21 6.19
CA LEU A 94 15.96 1.08 4.80
C LEU A 94 16.47 -0.22 4.14
N GLU A 95 17.60 -0.77 4.57
CA GLU A 95 18.16 -2.02 4.02
C GLU A 95 17.26 -3.21 4.37
N THR A 96 16.82 -3.29 5.62
CA THR A 96 15.85 -4.26 6.10
C THR A 96 14.52 -4.11 5.38
N VAL A 97 14.01 -2.88 5.22
CA VAL A 97 12.77 -2.63 4.48
C VAL A 97 12.89 -3.09 3.02
N ALA A 98 13.98 -2.73 2.33
CA ALA A 98 14.23 -3.18 0.96
C ALA A 98 14.29 -4.71 0.87
N SER A 99 14.94 -5.38 1.82
CA SER A 99 15.01 -6.84 1.88
C SER A 99 13.64 -7.50 2.08
N VAL A 100 12.75 -6.90 2.88
CA VAL A 100 11.37 -7.36 3.07
C VAL A 100 10.52 -7.19 1.80
N PHE A 101 10.72 -6.11 1.04
CA PHE A 101 9.98 -5.87 -0.20
C PHE A 101 10.54 -6.63 -1.42
N GLN A 102 11.79 -7.10 -1.38
CA GLN A 102 12.47 -7.73 -2.53
C GLN A 102 11.72 -8.93 -3.11
N GLU A 103 11.03 -9.71 -2.28
CA GLU A 103 10.26 -10.89 -2.70
C GLU A 103 8.78 -10.76 -2.35
N ALA A 104 8.32 -9.53 -2.08
CA ALA A 104 6.93 -9.26 -1.72
C ALA A 104 6.00 -9.30 -2.93
N LEU A 105 4.75 -9.67 -2.69
CA LEU A 105 3.66 -9.61 -3.68
C LEU A 105 2.97 -8.23 -3.68
N ILE A 106 3.46 -7.30 -2.87
CA ILE A 106 3.02 -5.92 -2.79
C ILE A 106 4.24 -5.00 -2.94
N THR A 107 4.06 -3.83 -3.54
CA THR A 107 5.10 -2.80 -3.66
C THR A 107 5.05 -1.83 -2.48
N PRO A 108 6.11 -1.02 -2.26
CA PRO A 108 6.08 0.08 -1.29
C PRO A 108 4.98 1.12 -1.53
N GLU A 109 4.48 1.23 -2.77
CA GLU A 109 3.36 2.10 -3.17
C GLU A 109 1.97 1.46 -2.94
N CYS A 110 1.91 0.32 -2.23
CA CYS A 110 0.67 -0.40 -1.94
C CYS A 110 -0.06 -0.93 -3.20
N THR A 111 0.68 -1.28 -4.25
CA THR A 111 0.13 -1.95 -5.44
C THR A 111 0.59 -3.41 -5.49
N LEU A 112 -0.13 -4.28 -6.20
CA LEU A 112 0.36 -5.64 -6.44
C LEU A 112 1.65 -5.57 -7.26
N SER A 113 2.66 -6.35 -6.89
CA SER A 113 3.84 -6.49 -7.75
C SER A 113 3.48 -7.31 -8.98
N SER A 114 3.85 -6.84 -10.17
CA SER A 114 3.84 -7.70 -11.35
C SER A 114 4.94 -8.76 -11.18
N LYS A 115 4.62 -10.00 -11.53
CA LYS A 115 5.66 -10.96 -11.87
C LYS A 115 5.99 -10.70 -13.34
N ASP A 116 7.15 -10.12 -13.58
CA ASP A 116 7.76 -10.15 -14.91
C ASP A 116 8.29 -11.57 -15.21
#